data_AF-A0A937WP65-F1
#
_entry.id   AF-A0A937WP65-F1
#
_cell.length_a   1.000
_cell.length_b   1.000
_cell.length_c   1.000
_cell.angle_alpha   90.00
_cell.angle_beta   90.00
_cell.angle_gamma   90.00
#
_symmetry.space_group_name_H-M   'P 1'
#
loop_
_entity.id
_entity.type
_entity.pdbx_description
1 polymer ?
#
loop_
_entity_poly.entity_id
_entity_poly.type
_entity_poly.pdbx_seq_one_letter_code
_entity_poly.pdbx_strand_id
1 'polypeptide(L)'
;MEKSKLRFYLDGDEVANGDDNTKNTISSETPLWFASQAPNDPDFQGKGRCPGAIDELCIYNQVLSKEEIQQNYKVTDNAMAVSVVGKVATYWGSIKVHY
;
A
#
# COMPACT_ATOMS: atom_id res chain seq x y z
N MET A 1 -29.53 -8.25 7.05
CA MET A 1 -28.13 -8.20 7.50
C MET A 1 -27.56 -6.87 7.05
N GLU A 2 -26.87 -6.16 7.94
CA GLU A 2 -26.11 -4.97 7.58
C GLU A 2 -24.94 -5.39 6.66
N LYS A 3 -24.70 -4.65 5.57
CA LYS A 3 -23.57 -4.92 4.68
C LYS A 3 -22.29 -4.40 5.33
N SER A 4 -21.18 -5.13 5.12
CA SER A 4 -19.84 -4.62 5.42
C SER A 4 -19.56 -3.34 4.63
N LYS A 5 -18.69 -2.47 5.15
CA LYS A 5 -18.36 -1.18 4.53
C LYS A 5 -16.95 -1.19 3.95
N LEU A 6 -16.81 -0.66 2.74
CA LEU A 6 -15.53 -0.19 2.21
C LEU A 6 -15.33 1.26 2.63
N ARG A 7 -14.10 1.63 2.99
CA ARG A 7 -13.75 2.96 3.47
C ARG A 7 -12.47 3.45 2.79
N PHE A 8 -12.45 4.72 2.41
CA PHE A 8 -11.31 5.36 1.79
C PHE A 8 -10.82 6.51 2.68
N TYR A 9 -9.52 6.54 2.90
CA TYR A 9 -8.85 7.50 3.77
C TYR A 9 -7.79 8.26 2.97
N LEU A 10 -7.70 9.57 3.19
CA LEU A 10 -6.68 10.45 2.65
C LEU A 10 -6.10 11.26 3.80
N ASP A 11 -4.77 11.34 3.87
CA ASP A 11 -4.04 12.06 4.91
C ASP A 11 -4.44 11.64 6.36
N GLY A 12 -4.79 10.36 6.53
CA GLY A 12 -5.20 9.78 7.81
C GLY A 12 -6.67 9.95 8.18
N ASP A 13 -7.47 10.66 7.39
CA ASP A 13 -8.89 10.92 7.65
C ASP A 13 -9.81 10.21 6.65
N GLU A 14 -10.99 9.77 7.11
CA GLU A 14 -11.99 9.13 6.24
C GLU A 14 -12.59 10.19 5.30
N VAL A 15 -12.48 9.96 4.00
CA VAL A 15 -13.03 10.86 2.98
C VAL A 15 -14.19 10.25 2.19
N ALA A 16 -14.35 8.92 2.23
CA ALA A 16 -15.49 8.24 1.64
C ALA A 16 -15.75 6.88 2.28
N ASN A 17 -17.00 6.42 2.24
CA ASN A 17 -17.38 5.05 2.55
C ASN A 17 -18.53 4.57 1.67
N GLY A 18 -18.70 3.26 1.55
CA GLY A 18 -19.76 2.64 0.77
C GLY A 18 -20.03 1.20 1.22
N ASP A 19 -21.16 0.66 0.80
CA ASP A 19 -21.46 -0.75 1.00
C ASP A 19 -20.51 -1.62 0.17
N ASP A 20 -19.96 -2.66 0.80
CA ASP A 20 -19.29 -3.73 0.09
C ASP A 20 -20.33 -4.52 -0.71
N ASN A 21 -20.14 -4.52 -2.03
CA ASN A 21 -20.96 -5.27 -2.98
C ASN A 21 -20.18 -6.41 -3.65
N THR A 22 -18.99 -6.74 -3.12
CA THR A 22 -18.15 -7.81 -3.63
C THR A 22 -18.88 -9.14 -3.52
N LYS A 23 -18.90 -9.89 -4.63
CA LYS A 23 -19.57 -11.20 -4.71
C LYS A 23 -18.61 -12.39 -4.68
N ASN A 24 -17.31 -12.11 -4.76
CA ASN A 24 -16.23 -13.09 -4.84
C ASN A 24 -15.35 -13.03 -3.59
N THR A 25 -14.55 -14.07 -3.40
CA THR A 25 -13.57 -14.16 -2.31
C THR A 25 -12.24 -13.56 -2.75
N ILE A 26 -11.54 -12.88 -1.83
CA ILE A 26 -10.16 -12.42 -2.03
C ILE A 26 -9.23 -13.63 -1.98
N SER A 27 -8.36 -13.82 -2.97
CA SER A 27 -7.37 -14.90 -3.01
C SER A 27 -5.96 -14.36 -3.31
N SER A 28 -4.94 -15.13 -2.92
CA SER A 28 -3.52 -14.85 -3.22
C SER A 28 -2.99 -15.64 -4.42
N GLU A 29 -3.87 -16.27 -5.21
CA GLU A 29 -3.48 -17.08 -6.36
C GLU A 29 -3.07 -16.23 -7.56
N THR A 30 -3.46 -14.95 -7.58
CA THR A 30 -3.12 -14.00 -8.62
C THR A 30 -2.12 -12.97 -8.09
N PRO A 31 -1.03 -12.66 -8.81
CA PRO A 31 -0.09 -11.61 -8.43
C PRO A 31 -0.79 -10.25 -8.30
N LEU A 32 -0.34 -9.44 -7.34
CA LEU A 32 -0.73 -8.04 -7.23
C LEU A 32 0.14 -7.18 -8.15
N TRP A 33 -0.50 -6.42 -9.04
CA TRP A 33 0.17 -5.53 -9.98
C TRP A 33 0.05 -4.08 -9.51
N PHE A 34 1.16 -3.33 -9.54
CA PHE A 34 1.20 -1.91 -9.23
C PHE A 34 1.59 -1.12 -10.48
N ALA A 35 0.93 0.03 -10.70
CA ALA A 35 1.21 0.93 -11.83
C ALA A 35 1.30 0.20 -13.19
N SER A 36 0.59 -0.92 -13.32
CA SER A 36 0.55 -1.81 -14.47
C SER A 36 -0.67 -2.73 -14.33
N GLN A 37 -1.21 -3.22 -15.44
CA GLN A 37 -2.22 -4.28 -15.48
C GLN A 37 -1.64 -5.46 -16.27
N ALA A 38 -2.24 -6.64 -16.12
CA ALA A 38 -1.78 -7.89 -16.70
C ALA A 38 -1.30 -7.73 -18.17
N PRO A 39 -0.20 -8.39 -18.57
CA PRO A 39 0.54 -8.10 -19.81
C PRO A 39 -0.24 -8.22 -21.13
N ASN A 40 -1.46 -8.77 -21.11
CA ASN A 40 -2.27 -9.04 -22.29
C ASN A 40 -3.62 -8.32 -22.31
N ASP A 41 -3.81 -7.29 -21.48
CA ASP A 41 -5.05 -6.50 -21.50
C ASP A 41 -5.07 -5.54 -22.71
N PRO A 42 -5.93 -5.76 -23.71
CA PRO A 42 -5.97 -4.94 -24.93
C PRO A 42 -6.43 -3.50 -24.67
N ASP A 43 -7.12 -3.24 -23.55
CA ASP A 43 -7.59 -1.91 -23.15
C ASP A 43 -6.50 -1.11 -22.41
N PHE A 44 -5.42 -1.77 -22.02
CA PHE A 44 -4.36 -1.21 -21.17
C PHE A 44 -3.03 -0.98 -21.90
N GLN A 45 -3.09 -0.77 -23.22
CA GLN A 45 -1.94 -0.46 -24.09
C GLN A 45 -1.30 0.90 -23.79
N GLY A 46 -0.57 1.01 -22.68
CA GLY A 46 0.27 2.16 -22.34
C GLY A 46 -0.40 3.27 -21.52
N LYS A 47 -1.68 3.14 -21.16
CA LYS A 47 -2.42 4.11 -20.33
C LYS A 47 -2.26 3.90 -18.82
N GLY A 48 -1.63 2.80 -18.43
CA GLY A 48 -1.49 2.35 -17.05
C GLY A 48 -0.36 2.93 -16.23
N ARG A 49 0.29 3.99 -16.70
CA ARG A 49 1.43 4.53 -15.97
C ARG A 49 0.87 5.40 -14.85
N CYS A 50 1.24 5.10 -13.61
CA CYS A 50 1.13 6.05 -12.51
C CYS A 50 2.38 6.94 -12.58
N PRO A 51 2.33 8.14 -13.22
CA PRO A 51 3.49 9.03 -13.21
C PRO A 51 3.66 9.57 -11.79
N GLY A 52 4.58 8.99 -11.04
CA GLY A 52 4.83 9.35 -9.65
C GLY A 52 5.70 8.33 -8.95
N ALA A 53 5.92 8.55 -7.66
CA ALA A 53 6.54 7.59 -6.76
C ALA A 53 5.47 6.93 -5.90
N ILE A 54 5.57 5.62 -5.72
CA ILE A 54 4.81 4.86 -4.74
C ILE A 54 5.84 4.37 -3.73
N ASP A 55 5.61 4.61 -2.45
CA ASP A 55 6.43 4.15 -1.35
C ASP A 55 5.51 3.71 -0.20
N GLU A 56 6.07 3.06 0.82
CA GLU A 56 5.40 2.79 2.09
C GLU A 56 4.15 1.87 1.98
N LEU A 57 4.15 0.99 0.98
CA LEU A 57 3.05 0.06 0.72
C LEU A 57 2.93 -1.00 1.84
N CYS A 58 1.78 -1.00 2.52
CA CYS A 58 1.41 -2.01 3.50
C CYS A 58 0.11 -2.74 3.09
N ILE A 59 0.05 -4.06 3.34
CA ILE A 59 -1.15 -4.88 3.11
C ILE A 59 -1.46 -5.64 4.41
N TYR A 60 -2.70 -5.50 4.89
CA TYR A 60 -3.17 -6.14 6.12
C TYR A 60 -4.23 -7.19 5.81
N ASN A 61 -4.26 -8.26 6.59
CA ASN A 61 -5.30 -9.30 6.52
C ASN A 61 -6.51 -8.99 7.43
N GLN A 62 -6.64 -7.74 7.88
CA GLN A 62 -7.69 -7.28 8.77
C GLN A 62 -8.10 -5.84 8.42
N VAL A 63 -9.30 -5.47 8.86
CA VAL A 63 -9.76 -4.08 8.79
C VAL A 63 -9.09 -3.30 9.92
N LEU A 64 -8.45 -2.17 9.57
CA LEU A 64 -7.83 -1.28 10.55
C LEU A 64 -8.87 -0.37 11.21
N SER A 65 -8.65 -0.08 12.49
CA SER A 65 -9.31 1.00 13.23
C SER A 65 -8.85 2.38 12.74
N LYS A 66 -9.61 3.42 13.11
CA LYS A 66 -9.24 4.80 12.78
C LYS A 66 -7.90 5.19 13.41
N GLU A 67 -7.66 4.74 14.63
CA GLU A 67 -6.44 5.01 15.39
C GLU A 67 -5.22 4.38 14.71
N GLU A 68 -5.33 3.14 14.23
CA GLU A 68 -4.27 2.46 13.47
C GLU A 68 -3.98 3.17 12.14
N ILE A 69 -5.02 3.65 11.43
CA ILE A 69 -4.84 4.42 10.19
C ILE A 69 -4.11 5.73 10.46
N GLN A 70 -4.49 6.45 11.52
CA GLN A 70 -3.79 7.67 11.91
C GLN A 70 -2.36 7.40 12.38
N GLN A 71 -2.12 6.28 13.05
CA GLN A 71 -0.77 5.87 13.42
C GLN A 71 0.07 5.63 12.16
N ASN A 72 -0.43 4.85 11.20
CA ASN A 72 0.23 4.61 9.92
C ASN A 72 0.56 5.91 9.18
N TYR A 73 -0.39 6.85 9.09
CA TYR A 73 -0.17 8.14 8.43
C TYR A 73 0.93 8.98 9.09
N LYS A 74 1.07 8.89 10.41
CA LYS A 74 2.07 9.65 11.18
C LYS A 74 3.45 9.00 11.18
N VAL A 75 3.60 7.80 10.63
CA VAL A 75 4.93 7.18 10.50
C VAL A 75 5.74 7.99 9.50
N THR A 76 6.81 8.62 9.99
CA THR A 76 7.73 9.44 9.17
C THR A 76 9.04 8.71 8.86
N ASP A 77 9.24 7.53 9.43
CA ASP A 77 10.43 6.70 9.21
C ASP A 77 10.04 5.23 9.33
N ASN A 78 10.44 4.46 8.34
CA ASN A 78 10.33 3.01 8.30
C ASN A 78 11.49 2.38 9.06
N ALA A 79 11.68 2.79 10.31
CA ALA A 79 12.64 2.17 11.21
C ALA A 79 12.22 0.72 11.41
N MET A 80 12.81 -0.16 10.59
CA MET A 80 12.49 -1.57 10.43
C MET A 80 12.13 -2.23 11.77
N ALA A 81 11.00 -2.97 11.79
CA ALA A 81 10.64 -3.92 12.86
C ALA A 81 11.65 -5.09 12.99
N VAL A 82 12.74 -5.08 12.22
CA VAL A 82 13.85 -6.01 12.32
C VAL A 82 15.10 -5.19 12.63
N SER A 83 15.70 -5.46 13.80
CA SER A 83 17.04 -4.99 14.15
C SER A 83 18.00 -5.10 12.96
N VAL A 84 18.58 -3.96 12.57
CA VAL A 84 19.60 -3.84 11.52
C VAL A 84 20.96 -4.46 11.91
N VAL A 85 21.08 -5.00 13.13
CA VAL A 85 22.31 -5.68 13.57
C VAL A 85 22.51 -6.95 12.73
N GLY A 86 23.47 -6.88 11.79
CA GLY A 86 23.93 -8.03 11.02
C GLY A 86 23.24 -8.25 9.67
N LYS A 87 22.35 -7.36 9.22
CA LYS A 87 21.79 -7.41 7.87
C LYS A 87 22.37 -6.28 7.02
N VAL A 88 23.05 -6.62 5.94
CA VAL A 88 23.47 -5.66 4.91
C VAL A 88 22.21 -5.17 4.21
N ALA A 89 21.68 -4.04 4.63
CA ALA A 89 20.59 -3.38 3.93
C ALA A 89 21.17 -2.78 2.64
N THR A 90 20.82 -3.36 1.49
CA THR A 90 21.05 -2.74 0.19
C THR A 90 20.03 -1.60 0.00
N TYR A 91 20.26 -0.46 0.66
CA TYR A 91 19.56 0.77 0.32
C TYR A 91 20.25 1.43 -0.89
N TRP A 92 19.44 1.88 -1.85
CA TRP A 92 19.87 2.77 -2.93
C TRP A 92 19.95 4.21 -2.38
N GLY A 93 21.03 4.54 -1.69
CA GLY A 93 21.28 5.90 -1.20
C GLY A 93 22.69 6.06 -0.66
N SER A 94 23.47 6.96 -1.24
CA SER A 94 24.86 7.23 -0.85
C SER A 94 24.93 7.97 0.49
N ILE A 95 25.76 7.49 1.42
CA ILE A 95 26.16 8.28 2.59
C ILE A 95 27.06 9.43 2.11
N LYS A 96 26.59 10.67 2.27
CA LYS A 96 27.48 11.84 2.18
C LYS A 96 28.32 11.91 3.44
N VAL A 97 29.59 11.52 3.34
CA VAL A 97 30.59 11.81 4.36
C VAL A 97 31.12 13.21 4.09
N HIS A 98 30.93 14.14 5.02
CA HIS A 98 31.66 15.40 5.05
C HIS A 98 32.96 15.19 5.84
N TYR A 99 34.08 15.63 5.25
CA TYR A 99 35.39 15.70 5.90
C TYR A 99 35.49 16.95 6.79
#